data_AF-A0A1E3PIP7-F1
#
_entry.id   AF-A0A1E3PIP7-F1
#
_cell.length_a   1.000
_cell.length_b   1.000
_cell.length_c   1.000
_cell.angle_alpha   90.00
_cell.angle_beta   90.00
_cell.angle_gamma   90.00
#
_symmetry.space_group_name_H-M   'P 1'
#
loop_
_entity.id
_entity.type
_entity.pdbx_description
1 polymer ?
#
loop_
_entity_poly.entity_id
_entity_poly.type
_entity_poly.pdbx_seq_one_letter_code
_entity_poly.pdbx_strand_id
1 'polypeptide(L)'
;MDPIKINGVMRAWGLAKIIVSKKKGFNEGDLVYGLVGFSEFVITNGTGLNKIEVPSGDDIVDVLGVLGLNGLTAYAGLFDVAHGIKKGDRVVGSGAAGATDSIVGQIAKTQGVHIVGIAGSNEKHDVLLNEFNFNVALNYKKDTFKQDFIVATNDGIGIYWDNVGGEILELALEQASNFPNIINWGCIAEYNKSEAPIGIRNYFHIVTKRLTLRGFICSDHYKIFGEARKELSAWLASGQLKAKSAVLTGRMEKAPEALAALF
;
A
#
# COMPACT_ATOMS: atom_id res chain seq x y z
N MET A 1 17.57 6.59 7.11
CA MET A 1 18.34 6.00 6.00
C MET A 1 18.93 7.14 5.20
N ASP A 2 20.22 7.09 4.88
CA ASP A 2 20.87 8.15 4.09
C ASP A 2 20.39 8.17 2.63
N PRO A 3 20.52 9.31 1.92
CA PRO A 3 20.28 9.36 0.48
C PRO A 3 21.16 8.39 -0.31
N ILE A 4 20.69 7.96 -1.48
CA ILE A 4 21.49 7.13 -2.39
C ILE A 4 22.62 8.00 -2.93
N LYS A 5 23.86 7.51 -2.83
CA LYS A 5 25.03 8.21 -3.38
C LYS A 5 24.94 8.27 -4.90
N ILE A 6 25.40 9.36 -5.49
CA ILE A 6 25.60 9.45 -6.94
C ILE A 6 26.46 8.27 -7.40
N ASN A 7 26.07 7.63 -8.50
CA ASN A 7 26.67 6.40 -9.04
C ASN A 7 26.60 5.17 -8.11
N GLY A 8 25.83 5.24 -7.02
CA GLY A 8 25.53 4.10 -6.16
C GLY A 8 24.47 3.18 -6.74
N VAL A 9 24.42 1.94 -6.26
CA VAL A 9 23.35 0.99 -6.61
C VAL A 9 22.01 1.56 -6.14
N MET A 10 21.03 1.61 -7.06
CA MET A 10 19.67 2.02 -6.71
C MET A 10 19.08 1.05 -5.70
N ARG A 11 18.56 1.57 -4.58
CA ARG A 11 17.94 0.75 -3.54
C ARG A 11 16.62 0.17 -4.04
N ALA A 12 16.46 -1.13 -3.85
CA ALA A 12 15.24 -1.84 -4.18
C ALA A 12 15.08 -3.05 -3.28
N TRP A 13 13.85 -3.30 -2.85
CA TRP A 13 13.47 -4.58 -2.28
C TRP A 13 13.33 -5.60 -3.39
N GLY A 14 13.74 -6.83 -3.15
CA GLY A 14 13.70 -7.87 -4.17
C GLY A 14 13.85 -9.27 -3.59
N LEU A 15 13.60 -10.23 -4.47
CA LEU A 15 13.85 -11.64 -4.25
C LEU A 15 15.21 -12.01 -4.83
N ALA A 16 15.96 -12.84 -4.11
CA ALA A 16 17.23 -13.35 -4.59
C ALA A 16 17.40 -14.82 -4.19
N LYS A 17 18.23 -15.52 -4.94
CA LYS A 17 18.71 -16.86 -4.59
C LYS A 17 20.15 -16.78 -4.13
N ILE A 18 20.48 -17.42 -3.02
CA ILE A 18 21.85 -17.49 -2.54
C ILE A 18 22.63 -18.43 -3.45
N ILE A 19 23.67 -17.88 -4.09
CA ILE A 19 24.60 -18.66 -4.94
C ILE A 19 25.86 -19.09 -4.19
N VAL A 20 26.27 -18.32 -3.18
CA VAL A 20 27.42 -18.63 -2.31
C VAL A 20 27.14 -18.00 -0.94
N SER A 21 27.39 -18.73 0.15
CA SER A 21 27.27 -18.19 1.51
C SER A 21 28.47 -18.56 2.37
N LYS A 22 28.96 -17.55 3.12
CA LYS A 22 29.88 -17.73 4.26
C LYS A 22 29.22 -17.38 5.59
N LYS A 23 27.91 -17.08 5.60
CA LYS A 23 27.16 -16.64 6.77
C LYS A 23 26.38 -17.81 7.33
N LYS A 24 26.59 -18.13 8.62
CA LYS A 24 25.79 -19.15 9.32
C LYS A 24 24.30 -18.84 9.21
N GLY A 25 23.50 -19.87 8.95
CA GLY A 25 22.06 -19.75 8.80
C GLY A 25 21.60 -19.42 7.39
N PHE A 26 22.49 -19.21 6.42
CA PHE A 26 22.16 -19.06 5.00
C PHE A 26 22.97 -20.05 4.18
N ASN A 27 22.31 -20.80 3.33
CA ASN A 27 22.89 -21.84 2.50
C ASN A 27 22.74 -21.51 1.01
N GLU A 28 23.64 -22.05 0.20
CA GLU A 28 23.45 -22.04 -1.25
C GLU A 28 22.10 -22.69 -1.61
N GLY A 29 21.36 -22.05 -2.52
CA GLY A 29 20.03 -22.48 -2.91
C GLY A 29 18.89 -21.78 -2.16
N ASP A 30 19.13 -21.23 -0.96
CA ASP A 30 18.10 -20.54 -0.19
C ASP A 30 17.52 -19.37 -1.00
N LEU A 31 16.20 -19.24 -0.98
CA LEU A 31 15.50 -18.06 -1.47
C LEU A 31 15.38 -17.05 -0.33
N VAL A 32 15.64 -15.78 -0.65
CA VAL A 32 15.64 -14.68 0.30
C VAL A 32 14.90 -13.46 -0.24
N TYR A 33 14.35 -12.68 0.67
CA TYR A 33 13.78 -11.37 0.43
C TYR A 33 14.54 -10.32 1.23
N GLY A 34 14.82 -9.17 0.62
CA GLY A 34 15.40 -8.03 1.31
C GLY A 34 15.83 -6.91 0.38
N LEU A 35 16.63 -5.99 0.89
CA LEU A 35 17.15 -4.87 0.11
C LEU A 35 18.35 -5.33 -0.75
N VAL A 36 18.04 -5.78 -1.97
CA VAL A 36 19.03 -6.33 -2.93
C VAL A 36 19.47 -5.33 -4.00
N GLY A 37 18.72 -4.23 -4.15
CA GLY A 37 19.02 -3.19 -5.12
C GLY A 37 18.75 -3.58 -6.57
N PHE A 38 18.82 -2.60 -7.48
CA PHE A 38 18.82 -2.87 -8.92
C PHE A 38 20.18 -3.43 -9.33
N SER A 39 20.34 -4.75 -9.16
CA SER A 39 21.56 -5.48 -9.47
C SER A 39 21.23 -6.92 -9.87
N GLU A 40 22.06 -7.51 -10.72
CA GLU A 40 21.97 -8.96 -11.01
C GLU A 40 22.63 -9.80 -9.91
N PHE A 41 23.63 -9.23 -9.22
CA PHE A 41 24.33 -9.84 -8.11
C PHE A 41 24.61 -8.80 -7.03
N VAL A 42 24.45 -9.22 -5.78
CA VAL A 42 24.75 -8.40 -4.60
C VAL A 42 25.62 -9.16 -3.62
N ILE A 43 26.68 -8.52 -3.14
CA ILE A 43 27.47 -9.02 -2.00
C ILE A 43 26.97 -8.29 -0.76
N THR A 44 26.56 -9.05 0.25
CA THR A 44 26.02 -8.51 1.49
C THR A 44 26.48 -9.33 2.69
N ASN A 45 26.47 -8.71 3.87
CA ASN A 45 26.68 -9.40 5.15
C ASN A 45 25.40 -10.11 5.64
N GLY A 46 24.34 -10.14 4.83
CA GLY A 46 23.05 -10.79 5.12
C GLY A 46 22.16 -10.03 6.09
N THR A 47 22.54 -8.83 6.54
CA THR A 47 21.68 -8.00 7.39
C THR A 47 20.46 -7.53 6.59
N GLY A 48 19.27 -7.71 7.16
CA GLY A 48 18.01 -7.34 6.51
C GLY A 48 17.54 -8.32 5.42
N LEU A 49 18.27 -9.42 5.19
CA LEU A 49 17.77 -10.53 4.38
C LEU A 49 16.98 -11.50 5.27
N ASN A 50 15.82 -11.90 4.77
CA ASN A 50 14.98 -12.90 5.40
C ASN A 50 14.84 -14.08 4.43
N LYS A 51 14.97 -15.31 4.94
CA LYS A 51 14.60 -16.48 4.15
C LYS A 51 13.12 -16.43 3.84
N ILE A 52 12.78 -16.89 2.66
CA ILE A 52 11.40 -17.04 2.25
C ILE A 52 11.10 -18.51 2.02
N GLU A 53 9.96 -18.91 2.55
CA GLU A 53 9.27 -20.12 2.15
C GLU A 53 8.07 -19.65 1.35
N VAL A 54 7.98 -20.07 0.09
CA VAL A 54 6.79 -19.80 -0.72
C VAL A 54 5.82 -20.92 -0.39
N PRO A 55 4.66 -20.64 0.24
CA PRO A 55 3.67 -21.67 0.51
C PRO A 55 3.28 -22.37 -0.79
N SER A 56 3.04 -23.67 -0.73
CA SER A 56 2.65 -24.45 -1.90
C SER A 56 1.35 -23.91 -2.49
N GLY A 57 1.41 -23.42 -3.73
CA GLY A 57 0.25 -22.87 -4.45
C GLY A 57 0.25 -21.34 -4.58
N ASP A 58 1.11 -20.63 -3.84
CA ASP A 58 1.28 -19.18 -3.97
C ASP A 58 2.31 -18.83 -5.06
N ASP A 59 2.10 -17.72 -5.77
CA ASP A 59 3.10 -17.20 -6.70
C ASP A 59 4.23 -16.54 -5.89
N ILE A 60 5.48 -16.85 -6.24
CA ILE A 60 6.64 -16.22 -5.58
C ILE A 60 6.60 -14.69 -5.67
N VAL A 61 5.98 -14.14 -6.72
CA VAL A 61 5.79 -12.69 -6.90
C VAL A 61 4.95 -12.10 -5.77
N ASP A 62 4.04 -12.85 -5.16
CA ASP A 62 3.20 -12.35 -4.06
C ASP A 62 4.02 -11.98 -2.83
N VAL A 63 5.21 -12.58 -2.64
CA VAL A 63 6.15 -12.22 -1.58
C VAL A 63 6.73 -10.81 -1.76
N LEU A 64 6.73 -10.28 -2.98
CA LEU A 64 7.09 -8.88 -3.25
C LEU A 64 5.93 -7.90 -3.04
N GLY A 65 4.69 -8.41 -2.96
CA GLY A 65 3.48 -7.60 -2.84
C GLY A 65 2.68 -7.98 -1.59
N VAL A 66 1.60 -8.72 -1.80
CA VAL A 66 0.58 -9.02 -0.78
C VAL A 66 1.10 -9.86 0.40
N LEU A 67 2.11 -10.72 0.22
CA LEU A 67 2.78 -11.43 1.31
C LEU A 67 4.06 -10.72 1.79
N GLY A 68 4.34 -9.55 1.20
CA GLY A 68 5.49 -8.70 1.46
C GLY A 68 5.15 -7.45 2.27
N LEU A 69 5.94 -6.39 2.05
CA LEU A 69 5.78 -5.12 2.76
C LEU A 69 4.47 -4.41 2.45
N ASN A 70 3.90 -4.57 1.26
CA ASN A 70 2.61 -3.97 0.90
C ASN A 70 1.49 -4.59 1.74
N GLY A 71 1.47 -5.92 1.86
CA GLY A 71 0.56 -6.63 2.74
C GLY A 71 0.70 -6.23 4.20
N LEU A 72 1.94 -6.17 4.71
CA LEU A 72 2.18 -5.72 6.09
C LEU A 72 1.71 -4.27 6.30
N THR A 73 1.97 -3.38 5.34
CA THR A 73 1.52 -1.98 5.42
C THR A 73 0.00 -1.92 5.52
N ALA A 74 -0.70 -2.66 4.67
CA ALA A 74 -2.16 -2.72 4.69
C ALA A 74 -2.71 -3.28 6.01
N TYR A 75 -2.17 -4.42 6.46
CA TYR A 75 -2.59 -5.12 7.66
C TYR A 75 -2.35 -4.28 8.92
N ALA A 76 -1.11 -3.82 9.12
CA ALA A 76 -0.75 -2.98 10.26
C ALA A 76 -1.54 -1.66 10.26
N GLY A 77 -1.69 -1.03 9.09
CA GLY A 77 -2.44 0.21 8.98
C GLY A 77 -3.90 0.08 9.42
N LEU A 78 -4.56 -1.03 9.09
CA LEU A 78 -5.94 -1.28 9.47
C LEU A 78 -6.10 -1.77 10.91
N PHE A 79 -5.25 -2.68 11.38
CA PHE A 79 -5.43 -3.32 12.68
C PHE A 79 -4.64 -2.66 13.82
N ASP A 80 -3.41 -2.19 13.56
CA ASP A 80 -2.55 -1.57 14.58
C ASP A 80 -2.64 -0.04 14.60
N VAL A 81 -3.03 0.62 13.50
CA VAL A 81 -2.98 2.09 13.38
C VAL A 81 -4.37 2.71 13.38
N ALA A 82 -5.34 2.11 12.70
CA ALA A 82 -6.69 2.68 12.59
C ALA A 82 -7.53 2.58 13.87
N HIS A 83 -7.22 1.64 14.80
CA HIS A 83 -7.87 1.50 16.12
C HIS A 83 -9.41 1.64 16.09
N GLY A 84 -10.10 0.92 15.21
CA GLY A 84 -11.57 0.83 15.29
C GLY A 84 -12.32 0.92 13.98
N ILE A 85 -12.03 0.01 13.04
CA ILE A 85 -12.95 -0.28 11.93
C ILE A 85 -14.19 -0.96 12.52
N LYS A 86 -15.38 -0.42 12.24
CA LYS A 86 -16.65 -1.00 12.65
C LYS A 86 -17.48 -1.37 11.45
N LYS A 87 -18.29 -2.43 11.60
CA LYS A 87 -19.31 -2.79 10.62
C LYS A 87 -20.21 -1.59 10.35
N GLY A 88 -20.42 -1.28 9.08
CA GLY A 88 -21.21 -0.13 8.63
C GLY A 88 -20.42 1.17 8.50
N ASP A 89 -19.15 1.23 8.94
CA ASP A 89 -18.31 2.41 8.70
C ASP A 89 -18.14 2.66 7.20
N ARG A 90 -17.93 3.93 6.83
CA ARG A 90 -17.47 4.31 5.51
C ARG A 90 -15.96 4.46 5.52
N VAL A 91 -15.30 3.58 4.76
CA VAL A 91 -13.86 3.61 4.54
C VAL A 91 -13.61 4.17 3.14
N VAL A 92 -12.75 5.17 3.03
CA VAL A 92 -12.37 5.77 1.75
C VAL A 92 -10.86 5.62 1.56
N GLY A 93 -10.42 5.09 0.41
CA GLY A 93 -9.00 4.89 0.11
C GLY A 93 -8.55 5.68 -1.12
N SER A 94 -7.49 6.47 -0.99
CA SER A 94 -6.82 7.09 -2.14
C SER A 94 -5.81 6.14 -2.77
N GLY A 95 -5.59 6.27 -4.08
CA GLY A 95 -4.71 5.34 -4.81
C GLY A 95 -5.21 3.89 -4.84
N ALA A 96 -6.50 3.64 -4.65
CA ALA A 96 -7.09 2.36 -4.27
C ALA A 96 -6.76 1.15 -5.15
N ALA A 97 -6.38 1.36 -6.42
CA ALA A 97 -5.97 0.29 -7.31
C ALA A 97 -4.45 -0.04 -7.24
N GLY A 98 -3.72 0.61 -6.34
CA GLY A 98 -2.30 0.39 -6.09
C GLY A 98 -2.04 -0.89 -5.27
N ALA A 99 -0.79 -1.30 -5.24
CA ALA A 99 -0.38 -2.57 -4.62
C ALA A 99 -0.74 -2.68 -3.13
N THR A 100 -0.56 -1.61 -2.34
CA THR A 100 -0.97 -1.60 -0.92
C THR A 100 -2.46 -1.31 -0.76
N ASP A 101 -2.96 -0.30 -1.47
CA ASP A 101 -4.31 0.24 -1.25
C ASP A 101 -5.42 -0.73 -1.68
N SER A 102 -5.15 -1.58 -2.68
CA SER A 102 -6.09 -2.63 -3.11
C SER A 102 -6.23 -3.73 -2.05
N ILE A 103 -5.17 -4.03 -1.30
CA ILE A 103 -5.20 -4.98 -0.19
C ILE A 103 -6.04 -4.38 0.95
N VAL A 104 -5.80 -3.11 1.28
CA VAL A 104 -6.54 -2.39 2.33
C VAL A 104 -8.04 -2.44 2.10
N GLY A 105 -8.51 -2.12 0.89
CA GLY A 105 -9.94 -2.12 0.62
C GLY A 105 -10.56 -3.52 0.70
N GLN A 106 -9.84 -4.55 0.25
CA GLN A 106 -10.29 -5.94 0.37
C GLN A 106 -10.35 -6.40 1.84
N ILE A 107 -9.32 -6.11 2.65
CA ILE A 107 -9.34 -6.40 4.09
C ILE A 107 -10.48 -5.64 4.77
N ALA A 108 -10.61 -4.34 4.52
CA ALA A 108 -11.67 -3.53 5.10
C ALA A 108 -13.05 -4.08 4.75
N LYS A 109 -13.24 -4.59 3.53
CA LYS A 109 -14.50 -5.21 3.09
C LYS A 109 -14.90 -6.41 3.97
N THR A 110 -13.93 -7.21 4.42
CA THR A 110 -14.19 -8.34 5.34
C THR A 110 -14.76 -7.89 6.69
N GLN A 111 -14.58 -6.62 7.06
CA GLN A 111 -15.09 -6.01 8.28
C GLN A 111 -16.53 -5.48 8.14
N GLY A 112 -17.17 -5.67 6.98
CA GLY A 112 -18.56 -5.27 6.76
C GLY A 112 -18.75 -3.76 6.61
N VAL A 113 -17.75 -3.07 6.05
CA VAL A 113 -17.77 -1.63 5.78
C VAL A 113 -18.34 -1.30 4.40
N HIS A 114 -18.67 -0.02 4.20
CA HIS A 114 -18.85 0.56 2.88
C HIS A 114 -17.51 1.14 2.39
N ILE A 115 -16.87 0.48 1.41
CA ILE A 115 -15.55 0.89 0.89
C ILE A 115 -15.69 1.70 -0.41
N VAL A 116 -15.11 2.90 -0.41
CA VAL A 116 -14.98 3.78 -1.58
C VAL A 116 -13.52 3.86 -2.00
N GLY A 117 -13.23 3.54 -3.25
CA GLY A 117 -11.86 3.57 -3.80
C GLY A 117 -11.68 4.73 -4.79
N ILE A 118 -10.55 5.42 -4.73
CA ILE A 118 -10.21 6.50 -5.66
C ILE A 118 -9.04 6.05 -6.53
N ALA A 119 -9.21 6.08 -7.85
CA ALA A 119 -8.20 5.69 -8.82
C ALA A 119 -8.21 6.61 -10.06
N GLY A 120 -7.21 6.49 -10.93
CA GLY A 120 -6.97 7.44 -12.02
C GLY A 120 -7.38 6.99 -13.42
N SER A 121 -8.12 5.88 -13.56
CA SER A 121 -8.59 5.39 -14.86
C SER A 121 -9.85 4.52 -14.71
N ASN A 122 -10.58 4.34 -15.80
CA ASN A 122 -11.79 3.51 -15.82
C ASN A 122 -11.44 2.01 -15.70
N GLU A 123 -10.30 1.58 -16.25
CA GLU A 123 -9.83 0.19 -16.10
C GLU A 123 -9.56 -0.13 -14.62
N LYS A 124 -8.97 0.83 -13.89
CA LYS A 124 -8.78 0.70 -12.44
C LYS A 124 -10.13 0.68 -11.69
N HIS A 125 -11.17 1.33 -12.19
CA HIS A 125 -12.52 1.23 -11.60
C HIS A 125 -13.10 -0.16 -11.74
N ASP A 126 -13.01 -0.74 -12.94
CA ASP A 126 -13.53 -2.06 -13.21
C ASP A 126 -12.84 -3.10 -12.32
N VAL A 127 -11.53 -2.98 -12.11
CA VAL A 127 -10.80 -3.82 -11.15
C VAL A 127 -11.33 -3.62 -9.73
N LEU A 128 -11.49 -2.38 -9.26
CA LEU A 128 -11.99 -2.10 -7.91
C LEU A 128 -13.38 -2.69 -7.68
N LEU A 129 -14.31 -2.48 -8.61
CA LEU A 129 -15.71 -2.89 -8.47
C LEU A 129 -15.90 -4.39 -8.71
N ASN A 130 -15.36 -4.91 -9.81
CA ASN A 130 -15.70 -6.26 -10.30
C ASN A 130 -14.72 -7.33 -9.81
N GLU A 131 -13.45 -6.98 -9.57
CA GLU A 131 -12.45 -7.93 -9.08
C GLU A 131 -12.31 -7.87 -7.56
N PHE A 132 -12.17 -6.67 -6.99
CA PHE A 132 -11.93 -6.44 -5.56
C PHE A 132 -13.20 -6.13 -4.73
N ASN A 133 -14.37 -6.09 -5.37
CA ASN A 133 -15.67 -5.93 -4.71
C ASN A 133 -15.81 -4.65 -3.87
N PHE A 134 -15.22 -3.54 -4.33
CA PHE A 134 -15.46 -2.24 -3.72
C PHE A 134 -16.92 -1.82 -3.91
N ASN A 135 -17.47 -1.02 -2.99
CA ASN A 135 -18.83 -0.51 -3.13
C ASN A 135 -18.91 0.59 -4.18
N VAL A 136 -17.90 1.47 -4.21
CA VAL A 136 -17.82 2.62 -5.12
C VAL A 136 -16.38 2.79 -5.60
N ALA A 137 -16.21 3.14 -6.87
CA ALA A 137 -14.94 3.57 -7.44
C ALA A 137 -15.08 4.98 -8.03
N LEU A 138 -14.16 5.89 -7.71
CA LEU A 138 -14.16 7.29 -8.11
C LEU A 138 -12.93 7.61 -8.95
N ASN A 139 -13.10 8.34 -10.06
CA ASN A 139 -12.02 8.66 -10.99
C ASN A 139 -11.60 10.10 -10.75
N TYR A 140 -10.44 10.30 -10.11
CA TYR A 140 -9.99 11.64 -9.74
C TYR A 140 -9.63 12.53 -10.94
N LYS A 141 -9.51 11.96 -12.15
CA LYS A 141 -9.24 12.71 -13.38
C LYS A 141 -10.50 13.21 -14.10
N LYS A 142 -11.70 12.87 -13.62
CA LYS A 142 -12.95 13.37 -14.20
C LYS A 142 -13.28 14.75 -13.63
N ASP A 143 -13.82 15.64 -14.46
CA ASP A 143 -14.28 16.96 -14.03
C ASP A 143 -15.38 16.88 -12.95
N THR A 144 -16.15 15.79 -12.93
CA THR A 144 -17.21 15.52 -11.94
C THR A 144 -16.69 15.00 -10.61
N PHE A 145 -15.39 14.68 -10.47
CA PHE A 145 -14.84 13.95 -9.34
C PHE A 145 -15.24 14.53 -7.98
N LYS A 146 -15.14 15.85 -7.81
CA LYS A 146 -15.49 16.49 -6.54
C LYS A 146 -16.95 16.25 -6.15
N GLN A 147 -17.86 16.35 -7.11
CA GLN A 147 -19.28 16.12 -6.89
C GLN A 147 -19.55 14.63 -6.61
N ASP A 148 -18.95 13.74 -7.38
CA ASP A 148 -19.08 12.29 -7.21
C ASP A 148 -18.55 11.84 -5.84
N PHE A 149 -17.44 12.44 -5.39
CA PHE A 149 -16.87 12.19 -4.07
C PHE A 149 -17.84 12.60 -2.96
N ILE A 150 -18.41 13.81 -3.02
CA ILE A 150 -19.39 14.29 -2.03
C ILE A 150 -20.61 13.36 -2.00
N VAL A 151 -21.11 12.93 -3.16
CA VAL A 151 -22.26 12.00 -3.22
C VAL A 151 -21.90 10.65 -2.61
N ALA A 152 -20.74 10.09 -2.94
CA ALA A 152 -20.28 8.81 -2.41
C ALA A 152 -19.94 8.85 -0.90
N THR A 153 -19.75 10.04 -0.33
CA THR A 153 -19.30 10.25 1.05
C THR A 153 -20.27 11.05 1.91
N ASN A 154 -21.49 11.30 1.43
CA ASN A 154 -22.54 12.08 2.08
C ASN A 154 -22.92 11.66 3.52
N ASP A 155 -22.84 10.38 3.86
CA ASP A 155 -23.10 9.83 5.21
C ASP A 155 -21.88 9.93 6.15
N GLY A 156 -20.83 10.61 5.69
CA GLY A 156 -19.61 10.87 6.44
C GLY A 156 -18.55 9.76 6.32
N ILE A 157 -17.28 10.16 6.32
CA ILE A 157 -16.14 9.22 6.29
C ILE A 157 -15.72 8.88 7.73
N GLY A 158 -15.78 7.59 8.09
CA GLY A 158 -15.28 7.10 9.38
C GLY A 158 -13.77 6.84 9.36
N ILE A 159 -13.27 6.33 8.24
CA ILE A 159 -11.83 6.05 8.04
C ILE A 159 -11.41 6.54 6.67
N TYR A 160 -10.35 7.34 6.61
CA TYR A 160 -9.70 7.72 5.36
C TYR A 160 -8.29 7.12 5.31
N TRP A 161 -8.06 6.23 4.35
CA TRP A 161 -6.77 5.62 4.06
C TRP A 161 -6.06 6.44 2.98
N ASP A 162 -4.98 7.11 3.36
CA ASP A 162 -4.34 8.12 2.52
C ASP A 162 -2.93 7.74 2.06
N ASN A 163 -2.80 7.54 0.75
CA ASN A 163 -1.54 7.38 0.02
C ASN A 163 -1.18 8.62 -0.81
N VAL A 164 -2.13 9.56 -0.98
CA VAL A 164 -2.03 10.61 -2.01
C VAL A 164 -1.76 11.97 -1.40
N GLY A 165 -2.44 12.33 -0.31
CA GLY A 165 -2.38 13.68 0.25
C GLY A 165 -3.08 14.73 -0.63
N GLY A 166 -2.61 15.98 -0.51
CA GLY A 166 -3.06 17.10 -1.34
C GLY A 166 -4.55 17.39 -1.27
N GLU A 167 -5.14 17.81 -2.39
CA GLU A 167 -6.56 18.24 -2.46
C GLU A 167 -7.54 17.11 -2.15
N ILE A 168 -7.17 15.85 -2.41
CA ILE A 168 -8.03 14.69 -2.09
C ILE A 168 -8.10 14.50 -0.57
N LEU A 169 -6.97 14.68 0.14
CA LEU A 169 -6.98 14.69 1.60
C LEU A 169 -7.86 15.82 2.14
N GLU A 170 -7.75 17.03 1.61
CA GLU A 170 -8.61 18.15 2.03
C GLU A 170 -10.10 17.81 1.83
N LEU A 171 -10.48 17.26 0.67
CA LEU A 171 -11.85 16.86 0.39
C LEU A 171 -12.35 15.74 1.33
N ALA A 172 -11.48 14.78 1.68
CA ALA A 172 -11.79 13.76 2.66
C ALA A 172 -12.02 14.36 4.06
N LEU A 173 -11.19 15.33 4.47
CA LEU A 173 -11.37 16.02 5.75
C LEU A 173 -12.69 16.81 5.78
N GLU A 174 -13.14 17.40 4.68
CA GLU A 174 -14.44 18.08 4.55
C GLU A 174 -15.61 17.11 4.71
N GLN A 175 -15.52 15.90 4.15
CA GLN A 175 -16.58 14.87 4.20
C GLN A 175 -16.46 13.92 5.41
N ALA A 176 -15.43 14.07 6.24
CA ALA A 176 -15.26 13.18 7.39
C ALA A 176 -16.38 13.30 8.43
N SER A 177 -16.71 12.18 9.08
CA SER A 177 -17.61 12.11 10.22
C SER A 177 -17.00 12.81 11.44
N ASN A 178 -17.69 12.76 12.58
CA ASN A 178 -17.08 13.06 13.88
C ASN A 178 -16.24 11.86 14.36
N PHE A 179 -15.11 12.16 15.00
CA PHE A 179 -14.13 11.18 15.49
C PHE A 179 -13.61 10.19 14.42
N PRO A 180 -13.32 10.62 13.18
CA PRO A 180 -12.81 9.74 12.15
C PRO A 180 -11.32 9.46 12.37
N ASN A 181 -10.85 8.35 11.81
CA ASN A 181 -9.44 7.98 11.80
C ASN A 181 -8.85 8.16 10.40
N ILE A 182 -7.91 9.09 10.27
CA ILE A 182 -7.18 9.37 9.03
C ILE A 182 -5.80 8.73 9.12
N ILE A 183 -5.56 7.73 8.27
CA ILE A 183 -4.33 6.93 8.27
C ILE A 183 -3.51 7.32 7.05
N ASN A 184 -2.42 8.04 7.30
CA ASN A 184 -1.54 8.54 6.25
C ASN A 184 -0.28 7.67 6.17
N TRP A 185 -0.06 7.01 5.03
CA TRP A 185 1.12 6.16 4.84
C TRP A 185 1.97 6.59 3.63
N GLY A 186 1.46 7.53 2.83
CA GLY A 186 2.14 8.10 1.67
C GLY A 186 1.53 9.43 1.25
N CYS A 187 2.26 10.15 0.38
CA CYS A 187 1.83 11.41 -0.21
C CYS A 187 2.28 11.47 -1.68
N ILE A 188 1.87 10.49 -2.50
CA ILE A 188 2.42 10.30 -3.85
C ILE A 188 2.23 11.51 -4.77
N ALA A 189 1.20 12.34 -4.53
CA ALA A 189 1.00 13.57 -5.29
C ALA A 189 2.10 14.62 -5.07
N GLU A 190 2.87 14.52 -3.97
CA GLU A 190 3.89 15.49 -3.62
C GLU A 190 5.32 15.02 -3.97
N TYR A 191 5.55 13.73 -4.22
CA TYR A 191 6.91 13.17 -4.33
C TYR A 191 7.76 13.75 -5.46
N ASN A 192 7.14 14.14 -6.58
CA ASN A 192 7.84 14.60 -7.79
C ASN A 192 7.73 16.11 -8.01
N LYS A 193 7.17 16.87 -7.07
CA LYS A 193 7.06 18.33 -7.19
C LYS A 193 8.39 19.01 -6.87
N SER A 194 8.75 20.02 -7.66
CA SER A 194 9.90 20.89 -7.39
C SER A 194 9.56 22.00 -6.40
N GLU A 195 8.29 22.36 -6.28
CA GLU A 195 7.80 23.35 -5.35
C GLU A 195 7.69 22.80 -3.92
N ALA A 196 7.61 23.71 -2.95
CA ALA A 196 7.31 23.32 -1.57
C ALA A 196 5.93 22.61 -1.50
N PRO A 197 5.79 21.56 -0.67
CA PRO A 197 4.52 20.87 -0.51
C PRO A 197 3.41 21.82 -0.05
N ILE A 198 2.21 21.63 -0.59
CA ILE A 198 1.04 22.37 -0.15
C ILE A 198 0.54 21.72 1.16
N GLY A 199 0.51 22.51 2.24
CA GLY A 199 -0.02 22.06 3.53
C GLY A 199 -1.55 21.88 3.51
N ILE A 200 -2.08 21.18 4.51
CA ILE A 200 -3.52 20.95 4.68
C ILE A 200 -4.21 22.27 5.05
N ARG A 201 -4.93 22.90 4.11
CA ARG A 201 -5.52 24.23 4.32
C ARG A 201 -6.71 24.21 5.28
N ASN A 202 -7.44 23.10 5.30
CA ASN A 202 -8.61 22.90 6.15
C ASN A 202 -8.29 22.12 7.45
N TYR A 203 -7.07 22.27 7.98
CA TYR A 203 -6.61 21.57 9.19
C TYR A 203 -7.51 21.82 10.42
N PHE A 204 -8.31 22.89 10.44
CA PHE A 204 -9.25 23.17 11.53
C PHE A 204 -10.34 22.08 11.69
N HIS A 205 -10.53 21.21 10.68
CA HIS A 205 -11.31 19.98 10.82
C HIS A 205 -10.74 19.03 11.87
N ILE A 206 -9.44 19.10 12.18
CA ILE A 206 -8.82 18.38 13.30
C ILE A 206 -9.57 18.67 14.60
N VAL A 207 -9.81 19.94 14.87
CA VAL A 207 -10.51 20.39 16.09
C VAL A 207 -12.01 20.13 15.98
N THR A 208 -12.64 20.63 14.91
CA THR A 208 -14.11 20.63 14.81
C THR A 208 -14.70 19.23 14.72
N LYS A 209 -13.98 18.27 14.10
CA LYS A 209 -14.42 16.87 13.98
C LYS A 209 -13.77 15.94 15.00
N ARG A 210 -12.80 16.43 15.79
CA ARG A 210 -12.04 15.63 16.76
C ARG A 210 -11.42 14.39 16.13
N LEU A 211 -10.89 14.54 14.91
CA LEU A 211 -10.31 13.44 14.17
C LEU A 211 -8.91 13.11 14.64
N THR A 212 -8.53 11.85 14.43
CA THR A 212 -7.15 11.40 14.52
C THR A 212 -6.53 11.49 13.14
N LEU A 213 -5.39 12.17 13.00
CA LEU A 213 -4.55 12.11 11.80
C LEU A 213 -3.22 11.46 12.20
N ARG A 214 -2.95 10.26 11.69
CA ARG A 214 -1.79 9.48 12.10
C ARG A 214 -1.01 8.96 10.90
N GLY A 215 0.27 9.35 10.87
CA GLY A 215 1.28 8.74 10.03
C GLY A 215 1.77 7.41 10.60
N PHE A 216 2.24 6.50 9.76
CA PHE A 216 3.00 5.34 10.22
C PHE A 216 3.99 4.84 9.16
N ILE A 217 5.00 4.09 9.60
CA ILE A 217 5.99 3.44 8.74
C ILE A 217 5.94 1.94 9.00
N CYS A 218 5.78 1.16 7.93
CA CYS A 218 5.63 -0.30 7.98
C CYS A 218 6.73 -1.02 8.78
N SER A 219 7.97 -0.53 8.76
CA SER A 219 9.08 -1.15 9.50
C SER A 219 8.89 -1.17 11.02
N ASP A 220 8.07 -0.26 11.58
CA ASP A 220 7.78 -0.21 13.00
C ASP A 220 6.88 -1.39 13.45
N HIS A 221 6.27 -2.07 12.47
CA HIS A 221 5.32 -3.17 12.68
C HIS A 221 5.90 -4.55 12.31
N TYR A 222 7.21 -4.68 12.09
CA TYR A 222 7.82 -5.98 11.76
C TYR A 222 7.58 -7.09 12.79
N LYS A 223 7.27 -6.73 14.05
CA LYS A 223 6.91 -7.71 15.09
C LYS A 223 5.67 -8.53 14.75
N ILE A 224 4.72 -7.96 14.00
CA ILE A 224 3.48 -8.63 13.60
C ILE A 224 3.54 -9.23 12.19
N PHE A 225 4.69 -9.17 11.51
CA PHE A 225 4.77 -9.56 10.10
C PHE A 225 4.46 -11.05 9.87
N GLY A 226 4.90 -11.93 10.79
CA GLY A 226 4.58 -13.35 10.72
C GLY A 226 3.07 -13.63 10.82
N GLU A 227 2.37 -12.91 11.70
CA GLU A 227 0.92 -12.99 11.85
C GLU A 227 0.21 -12.46 10.60
N ALA A 228 0.56 -11.24 10.17
CA ALA A 228 -0.01 -10.62 8.97
C ALA A 228 0.14 -11.53 7.75
N ARG A 229 1.34 -12.09 7.52
CA ARG A 229 1.59 -13.00 6.38
C ARG A 229 0.72 -14.26 6.46
N LYS A 230 0.55 -14.83 7.65
CA LYS A 230 -0.29 -16.02 7.85
C LYS A 230 -1.75 -15.75 7.49
N GLU A 231 -2.31 -14.62 7.96
CA GLU A 231 -3.69 -14.26 7.66
C GLU A 231 -3.88 -13.89 6.17
N LEU A 232 -2.97 -13.11 5.61
CA LEU A 232 -3.00 -12.74 4.19
C LEU A 232 -2.92 -13.96 3.28
N SER A 233 -2.06 -14.93 3.58
CA SER A 233 -1.97 -16.20 2.85
C SER A 233 -3.27 -17.02 2.96
N ALA A 234 -3.90 -17.06 4.14
CA ALA A 234 -5.20 -17.71 4.30
C ALA A 234 -6.32 -17.02 3.50
N TRP A 235 -6.32 -15.69 3.41
CA TRP A 235 -7.29 -14.96 2.58
C TRP A 235 -7.05 -15.14 1.09
N LEU A 236 -5.80 -15.25 0.64
CA LEU A 236 -5.47 -15.61 -0.74
C LEU A 236 -5.96 -17.02 -1.06
N ALA A 237 -5.62 -18.01 -0.23
CA ALA A 237 -5.98 -19.40 -0.43
C ALA A 237 -7.51 -19.64 -0.46
N SER A 238 -8.26 -18.86 0.31
CA SER A 238 -9.74 -18.93 0.35
C SER A 238 -10.41 -18.07 -0.73
N GLY A 239 -9.67 -17.24 -1.46
CA GLY A 239 -10.21 -16.30 -2.45
C GLY A 239 -10.89 -15.06 -1.85
N GLN A 240 -10.79 -14.85 -0.53
CA GLN A 240 -11.26 -13.62 0.13
C GLN A 240 -10.41 -12.40 -0.22
N LEU A 241 -9.15 -12.63 -0.58
CA LEU A 241 -8.21 -11.64 -1.08
C LEU A 241 -7.72 -12.07 -2.46
N LYS A 242 -7.57 -11.11 -3.38
CA LYS A 242 -6.97 -11.34 -4.69
C LYS A 242 -5.69 -10.52 -4.82
N ALA A 243 -4.62 -11.19 -5.22
CA ALA A 243 -3.38 -10.56 -5.63
C ALA A 243 -3.44 -10.16 -7.11
N LYS A 244 -2.92 -8.98 -7.44
CA LYS A 244 -2.73 -8.54 -8.83
C LYS A 244 -1.38 -7.86 -8.95
N SER A 245 -0.57 -8.35 -9.86
CA SER A 245 0.79 -7.87 -10.08
C SER A 245 0.97 -7.44 -11.53
N ALA A 246 1.57 -6.27 -11.74
CA ALA A 246 2.05 -5.85 -13.05
C ALA A 246 3.50 -6.31 -13.20
N VAL A 247 3.76 -7.23 -14.12
CA VAL A 247 5.10 -7.82 -14.33
C VAL A 247 5.67 -7.33 -15.64
N LEU A 248 6.79 -6.60 -15.56
CA LEU A 248 7.63 -6.25 -16.72
C LEU A 248 8.77 -7.25 -16.82
N THR A 249 8.74 -8.08 -17.87
CA THR A 249 9.78 -9.09 -18.10
C THR A 249 11.00 -8.47 -18.77
N GLY A 250 12.18 -8.68 -18.17
CA GLY A 250 13.45 -8.22 -18.71
C GLY A 250 14.60 -8.41 -17.72
N ARG A 251 15.79 -7.97 -18.13
CA ARG A 251 16.97 -7.86 -17.25
C ARG A 251 16.99 -6.49 -16.56
N MET A 252 18.05 -6.19 -15.80
CA MET A 252 18.13 -4.96 -14.99
C MET A 252 18.04 -3.66 -15.78
N GLU A 253 18.31 -3.68 -17.09
CA GLU A 253 18.19 -2.52 -17.98
C GLU A 253 16.73 -2.04 -18.11
N LYS A 254 15.74 -2.90 -17.80
CA LYS A 254 14.31 -2.56 -17.77
C LYS A 254 13.85 -2.00 -16.42
N ALA A 255 14.67 -2.06 -15.37
CA ALA A 255 14.28 -1.57 -14.04
C ALA A 255 13.93 -0.07 -14.00
N PRO A 256 14.64 0.83 -14.72
CA PRO A 256 14.25 2.24 -14.80
C PRO A 256 12.89 2.46 -15.46
N GLU A 257 12.56 1.68 -16.50
CA GLU A 257 11.25 1.72 -17.17
C GLU A 257 10.13 1.31 -16.22
N ALA A 258 10.32 0.22 -15.47
CA ALA A 258 9.36 -0.23 -14.46
C ALA A 258 9.15 0.81 -13.35
N LEU A 259 10.23 1.48 -12.91
CA LEU A 259 10.15 2.53 -11.89
C LEU A 259 9.40 3.77 -12.42
N ALA A 260 9.68 4.18 -13.66
CA ALA A 260 9.03 5.33 -14.28
C ALA A 260 7.51 5.11 -14.47
N ALA A 261 7.07 3.87 -14.71
CA ALA A 261 5.67 3.52 -14.88
C ALA A 261 4.80 3.66 -13.60
N LEU A 262 5.40 3.91 -12.44
CA LEU A 262 4.68 4.09 -11.18
C LEU A 262 4.08 5.49 -10.99
N PHE A 263 4.56 6.48 -11.75
CA PHE A 263 4.24 7.90 -11.56
C PHE A 263 3.47 8.51 -12.74
#